data_AF-A0A7C6FD30-F1
#
_entry.id   AF-A0A7C6FD30-F1
#
_cell.length_a   1.000
_cell.length_b   1.000
_cell.length_c   1.000
_cell.angle_alpha   90.00
_cell.angle_beta   90.00
_cell.angle_gamma   90.00
#
_symmetry.space_group_name_H-M   'P 1'
#
loop_
_entity.id
_entity.type
_entity.pdbx_description
1 polymer ?
#
loop_
_entity_poly.entity_id
_entity_poly.type
_entity_poly.pdbx_seq_one_letter_code
_entity_poly.pdbx_strand_id
1 'polypeptide(L)'
;MKNTMTLLTTLTFPFLLVNCSTQPSTITVPQINYPQPPIKTEPLQQTPQSNPILGRTISLPPQIIKERATPTFPHIKSNGKSFVSKKFKLPSTINETSGLIKIDNQLWTHNDSGGASKLYQIDEHNGRVLRSIQIDNASNRDWEDIAYDDTYVYIGDTGNNLGNRKDLKIYKIPRAALRNEKRVPAEVIHYSYNDQKSFKRKLHKHNFDCEAMIAHNGKLYLFSKNWQDYKTRLYELSTLPGRHKAIPIATFNINGLVTAADYNPELGILLLTTYNNLMNVNIWAFSNHDNRNFFSGQSKQLNIEPLQGQVEGVTFIDNYRAYLSSEAFRKYIFAFDAALYEVNFSGEFE
;
A
#
# COMPACT_ATOMS: atom_id res chain seq x y z
N MET A 1 -12.34 -13.50 -58.06
CA MET A 1 -13.51 -12.70 -57.63
C MET A 1 -14.58 -13.62 -57.07
N LYS A 2 -14.75 -13.64 -55.74
CA LYS A 2 -16.03 -13.50 -55.02
C LYS A 2 -15.79 -13.89 -53.55
N ASN A 3 -15.79 -12.84 -52.74
CA ASN A 3 -15.68 -12.86 -51.29
C ASN A 3 -16.89 -13.59 -50.67
N THR A 4 -16.62 -14.52 -49.76
CA THR A 4 -17.61 -15.02 -48.79
C THR A 4 -17.65 -14.05 -47.62
N MET A 5 -18.67 -13.20 -47.64
CA MET A 5 -18.98 -12.24 -46.58
C MET A 5 -19.58 -13.00 -45.39
N THR A 6 -18.89 -12.97 -44.25
CA THR A 6 -19.40 -13.57 -43.00
C THR A 6 -20.24 -12.52 -42.27
N LEU A 7 -21.51 -12.86 -42.03
CA LEU A 7 -22.51 -12.01 -41.39
C LEU A 7 -22.21 -11.92 -39.88
N LEU A 8 -21.91 -10.71 -39.38
CA LEU A 8 -21.86 -10.42 -37.94
C LEU A 8 -23.31 -10.23 -37.46
N THR A 9 -23.84 -11.18 -36.71
CA THR A 9 -25.09 -11.03 -35.97
C THR A 9 -24.84 -10.28 -34.67
N THR A 10 -25.27 -9.02 -34.63
CA THR A 10 -25.35 -8.22 -33.40
C THR A 10 -26.53 -8.69 -32.56
N LEU A 11 -26.27 -9.34 -31.43
CA LEU A 11 -27.27 -9.54 -30.38
C LEU A 11 -27.40 -8.26 -29.54
N THR A 12 -28.54 -7.59 -29.64
CA THR A 12 -28.98 -6.54 -28.71
C THR A 12 -29.88 -7.17 -27.65
N PHE A 13 -29.49 -7.07 -26.38
CA PHE A 13 -30.33 -7.45 -25.25
C PHE A 13 -31.20 -6.25 -24.79
N PRO A 14 -32.50 -6.46 -24.48
CA PRO A 14 -33.34 -5.39 -23.97
C PRO A 14 -33.06 -5.16 -22.48
N PHE A 15 -32.75 -3.93 -22.11
CA PHE A 15 -32.76 -3.48 -20.72
C PHE A 15 -34.20 -3.33 -20.23
N LEU A 16 -34.62 -4.15 -19.25
CA LEU A 16 -35.81 -3.87 -18.46
C LEU A 16 -35.51 -2.72 -17.49
N LEU A 17 -36.21 -1.60 -17.68
CA LEU A 17 -36.25 -0.49 -16.75
C LEU A 17 -37.19 -0.85 -15.59
N VAL A 18 -36.64 -1.06 -14.39
CA VAL A 18 -37.41 -1.09 -13.15
C VAL A 18 -37.52 0.33 -12.62
N ASN A 19 -38.71 0.91 -12.76
CA ASN A 19 -39.11 2.16 -12.12
C ASN A 19 -39.24 1.94 -10.61
N CYS A 20 -38.28 2.45 -9.83
CA CYS A 20 -38.43 2.57 -8.38
C CYS A 20 -38.74 4.03 -8.02
N SER A 21 -40.03 4.34 -7.94
CA SER A 21 -40.56 5.57 -7.35
C SER A 21 -40.51 5.41 -5.83
N THR A 22 -39.63 6.15 -5.14
CA THR A 22 -39.75 6.36 -3.69
C THR A 22 -39.60 7.84 -3.37
N GLN A 23 -40.66 8.40 -2.80
CA GLN A 23 -40.69 9.76 -2.29
C GLN A 23 -39.80 9.89 -1.04
N PRO A 24 -39.22 11.07 -0.77
CA PRO A 24 -38.47 11.30 0.45
C PRO A 24 -39.43 11.45 1.64
N SER A 25 -39.46 10.45 2.51
CA SER A 25 -40.04 10.56 3.85
C SER A 25 -39.06 11.30 4.77
N THR A 26 -39.50 12.47 5.25
CA THR A 26 -38.86 13.27 6.30
C THR A 26 -38.84 12.49 7.61
N ILE A 27 -37.64 12.15 8.09
CA ILE A 27 -37.43 11.60 9.44
C ILE A 27 -37.05 12.76 10.36
N THR A 28 -37.96 13.11 11.27
CA THR A 28 -37.72 14.04 12.37
C THR A 28 -36.91 13.31 13.44
N VAL A 29 -35.65 13.71 13.66
CA VAL A 29 -34.82 13.19 14.75
C VAL A 29 -35.16 13.93 16.04
N PRO A 30 -35.58 13.26 17.13
CA PRO A 30 -35.75 13.92 18.41
C PRO A 30 -34.39 14.34 18.99
N GLN A 31 -34.29 15.59 19.42
CA GLN A 31 -33.16 16.13 20.17
C GLN A 31 -33.08 15.43 21.54
N ILE A 32 -32.05 14.60 21.75
CA ILE A 32 -31.71 14.05 23.06
C ILE A 32 -30.77 15.05 23.74
N ASN A 33 -31.28 15.74 24.77
CA ASN A 33 -30.48 16.58 25.65
C ASN A 33 -29.63 15.68 26.58
N TYR A 34 -28.30 15.75 26.44
CA TYR A 34 -27.38 15.16 27.41
C TYR A 34 -27.17 16.16 28.57
N PRO A 35 -27.51 15.82 29.83
CA PRO A 35 -27.14 16.66 30.96
C PRO A 35 -25.62 16.70 31.11
N GLN A 36 -25.06 17.91 31.20
CA GLN A 36 -23.65 18.11 31.50
C GLN A 36 -23.34 17.65 32.93
N PRO A 37 -22.22 16.93 33.17
CA PRO A 37 -21.81 16.59 34.52
C PRO A 37 -21.42 17.85 35.31
N PRO A 38 -21.65 17.90 36.63
CA PRO A 38 -21.40 19.08 37.45
C PRO A 38 -19.91 19.45 37.47
N ILE A 39 -19.64 20.73 37.24
CA ILE A 39 -18.33 21.35 37.39
C ILE A 39 -17.96 21.30 38.88
N LYS A 40 -16.94 20.51 39.23
CA LYS A 40 -16.30 20.60 40.54
C LYS A 40 -15.28 21.73 40.50
N THR A 41 -15.52 22.80 41.24
CA THR A 41 -14.55 23.85 41.54
C THR A 41 -13.65 23.37 42.68
N GLU A 42 -12.39 23.05 42.38
CA GLU A 42 -11.34 22.89 43.39
C GLU A 42 -10.63 24.24 43.64
N PRO A 43 -10.31 24.58 44.91
CA PRO A 43 -9.62 25.82 45.24
C PRO A 43 -8.13 25.76 44.92
N LEU A 44 -7.59 26.89 44.46
CA LEU A 44 -6.17 27.15 44.22
C LEU A 44 -5.32 26.82 45.46
N GLN A 45 -4.49 25.77 45.37
CA GLN A 45 -3.41 25.53 46.31
C GLN A 45 -2.16 26.32 45.91
N GLN A 46 -1.61 27.00 46.90
CA GLN A 46 -0.43 27.86 46.86
C GLN A 46 0.83 27.04 46.53
N THR A 47 1.70 27.65 45.73
CA THR A 47 3.05 27.17 45.39
C THR A 47 3.95 27.10 46.63
N PRO A 48 4.69 26.00 46.87
CA PRO A 48 5.83 26.02 47.77
C PRO A 48 7.09 26.51 47.05
N GLN A 49 7.82 27.40 47.72
CA GLN A 49 9.12 27.93 47.32
C GLN A 49 10.18 26.84 47.11
N SER A 50 10.99 27.04 46.09
CA SER A 50 12.12 26.20 45.69
C SER A 50 13.31 26.29 46.66
N ASN A 51 13.84 25.13 47.08
CA ASN A 51 15.22 24.99 47.56
C ASN A 51 16.05 24.26 46.48
N PRO A 52 17.33 24.65 46.26
CA PRO A 52 18.11 24.16 45.12
C PRO A 52 18.63 22.74 45.38
N ILE A 53 18.27 21.79 44.52
CA ILE A 53 18.93 20.48 44.45
C ILE A 53 20.10 20.60 43.47
N LEU A 54 21.29 20.34 43.98
CA LEU A 54 22.57 20.27 43.26
C LEU A 54 22.43 19.32 42.06
N GLY A 55 22.51 19.87 40.84
CA GLY A 55 22.41 19.11 39.60
C GLY A 55 23.58 18.14 39.44
N ARG A 56 23.31 16.84 39.45
CA ARG A 56 24.17 15.85 38.80
C ARG A 56 23.78 15.78 37.34
N THR A 57 24.59 16.38 36.48
CA THR A 57 24.54 16.15 35.03
C THR A 57 24.94 14.69 34.77
N ILE A 58 23.97 13.85 34.45
CA ILE A 58 24.26 12.54 33.85
C ILE A 58 24.54 12.82 32.36
N SER A 59 25.82 12.94 32.01
CA SER A 59 26.25 12.89 30.61
C SER A 59 26.05 11.46 30.13
N LEU A 60 25.02 11.27 29.30
CA LEU A 60 24.94 10.07 28.48
C LEU A 60 26.13 10.11 27.50
N PRO A 61 26.91 9.03 27.36
CA PRO A 61 27.99 9.00 26.38
C PRO A 61 27.40 9.23 24.98
N PRO A 62 28.13 9.93 24.09
CA PRO A 62 27.70 10.11 22.71
C PRO A 62 27.39 8.73 22.13
N GLN A 63 26.14 8.54 21.69
CA GLN A 63 25.81 7.41 20.82
C GLN A 63 26.72 7.56 19.61
N ILE A 64 27.63 6.60 19.41
CA ILE A 64 28.40 6.51 18.18
C ILE A 64 27.38 6.22 17.10
N ILE A 65 26.93 7.27 16.40
CA ILE A 65 26.29 7.14 15.12
C ILE A 65 27.39 6.58 14.23
N LYS A 66 27.44 5.25 14.09
CA LYS A 66 28.16 4.65 12.97
C LYS A 66 27.54 5.30 11.74
N GLU A 67 28.32 6.06 10.99
CA GLU A 67 27.96 6.43 9.62
C GLU A 67 27.59 5.12 8.93
N ARG A 68 26.29 4.89 8.76
CA ARG A 68 25.79 3.75 8.02
C ARG A 68 26.25 3.98 6.60
N ALA A 69 26.96 3.02 6.01
CA ALA A 69 27.32 3.09 4.61
C ALA A 69 26.01 3.14 3.80
N THR A 70 25.62 4.34 3.37
CA THR A 70 24.46 4.52 2.50
C THR A 70 24.78 3.82 1.19
N PRO A 71 23.94 2.89 0.70
CA PRO A 71 24.16 2.29 -0.61
C PRO A 71 24.08 3.40 -1.66
N THR A 72 25.24 3.77 -2.20
CA THR A 72 25.34 4.61 -3.38
C THR A 72 25.18 3.70 -4.57
N PHE A 73 24.35 4.10 -5.55
CA PHE A 73 24.54 3.52 -6.88
C PHE A 73 25.94 3.95 -7.31
N PRO A 74 26.87 3.02 -7.62
CA PRO A 74 28.17 3.43 -8.10
C PRO A 74 27.99 4.41 -9.27
N HIS A 75 28.74 5.52 -9.26
CA HIS A 75 28.76 6.49 -10.37
C HIS A 75 29.22 5.84 -11.68
N ILE A 76 29.77 4.64 -11.60
CA ILE A 76 30.03 3.74 -12.71
C ILE A 76 28.73 2.99 -12.97
N LYS A 77 28.15 3.12 -14.18
CA LYS A 77 27.04 2.29 -14.64
C LYS A 77 27.29 0.83 -14.27
N SER A 78 26.67 0.32 -13.20
CA SER A 78 26.73 -1.11 -12.93
C SER A 78 25.93 -1.77 -14.06
N ASN A 79 26.58 -2.67 -14.80
CA ASN A 79 25.91 -3.57 -15.75
C ASN A 79 25.30 -4.78 -15.02
N GLY A 80 25.07 -4.62 -13.71
CA GLY A 80 24.42 -5.57 -12.86
C GLY A 80 23.10 -6.04 -13.44
N LYS A 81 22.74 -7.26 -13.10
CA LYS A 81 21.47 -7.84 -13.47
C LYS A 81 20.78 -8.33 -12.22
N SER A 82 19.48 -8.05 -12.15
CA SER A 82 18.62 -8.60 -11.13
C SER A 82 18.14 -9.99 -11.57
N PHE A 83 18.22 -10.96 -10.67
CA PHE A 83 17.76 -12.31 -10.91
C PHE A 83 16.38 -12.49 -10.30
N VAL A 84 15.40 -12.87 -11.12
CA VAL A 84 14.06 -13.20 -10.64
C VAL A 84 13.81 -14.69 -10.82
N SER A 85 13.28 -15.33 -9.78
CA SER A 85 12.92 -16.74 -9.81
C SER A 85 11.50 -16.95 -9.28
N LYS A 86 10.70 -17.74 -10.00
CA LYS A 86 9.40 -18.19 -9.51
C LYS A 86 9.62 -19.20 -8.39
N LYS A 87 9.07 -18.95 -7.20
CA LYS A 87 9.19 -19.84 -6.04
C LYS A 87 8.08 -20.86 -6.03
N PHE A 88 6.83 -20.41 -6.10
CA PHE A 88 5.66 -21.28 -6.06
C PHE A 88 4.42 -20.60 -6.63
N LYS A 89 3.45 -21.43 -7.00
CA LYS A 89 2.08 -21.00 -7.30
C LYS A 89 1.36 -20.66 -5.99
N LEU A 90 0.62 -19.56 -5.97
CA LEU A 90 -0.26 -19.22 -4.87
C LEU A 90 -1.57 -20.02 -4.96
N PRO A 91 -2.12 -20.50 -3.82
CA PRO A 91 -3.36 -21.26 -3.82
C PRO A 91 -4.53 -20.36 -4.20
N SER A 92 -5.59 -20.93 -4.77
CA SER A 92 -6.78 -20.17 -5.23
C SER A 92 -7.52 -19.41 -4.12
N THR A 93 -7.24 -19.72 -2.85
CA THR A 93 -7.72 -18.94 -1.71
C THR A 93 -7.15 -17.52 -1.71
N ILE A 94 -5.94 -17.37 -2.26
CA ILE A 94 -5.32 -16.09 -2.60
C ILE A 94 -5.70 -15.78 -4.04
N ASN A 95 -6.82 -15.07 -4.20
CA ASN A 95 -7.31 -14.64 -5.50
C ASN A 95 -7.10 -13.14 -5.60
N GLU A 96 -6.37 -12.69 -6.62
CA GLU A 96 -6.03 -11.27 -6.81
C GLU A 96 -5.21 -10.73 -5.62
N THR A 97 -4.01 -11.28 -5.41
CA THR A 97 -3.11 -10.80 -4.34
C THR A 97 -2.65 -9.40 -4.67
N SER A 98 -2.77 -8.46 -3.74
CA SER A 98 -2.40 -7.05 -3.96
C SER A 98 -1.30 -6.57 -3.01
N GLY A 99 -1.40 -6.81 -1.70
CA GLY A 99 -0.34 -6.45 -0.75
C GLY A 99 0.59 -7.60 -0.33
N LEU A 100 1.85 -7.28 -0.01
CA LEU A 100 2.79 -8.19 0.67
C LEU A 100 3.54 -7.49 1.81
N ILE A 101 3.68 -8.17 2.96
CA ILE A 101 4.62 -7.79 4.03
C ILE A 101 5.33 -9.03 4.59
N LYS A 102 6.60 -8.89 4.95
CA LYS A 102 7.33 -9.87 5.76
C LYS A 102 7.66 -9.29 7.13
N ILE A 103 7.03 -9.85 8.18
CA ILE A 103 7.20 -9.40 9.56
C ILE A 103 7.53 -10.59 10.45
N ASP A 104 8.58 -10.49 11.27
CA ASP A 104 8.99 -11.56 12.20
C ASP A 104 9.13 -12.93 11.49
N ASN A 105 9.72 -12.94 10.29
CA ASN A 105 9.82 -14.11 9.40
C ASN A 105 8.50 -14.75 8.97
N GLN A 106 7.39 -14.00 9.03
CA GLN A 106 6.10 -14.44 8.53
C GLN A 106 5.72 -13.58 7.32
N LEU A 107 5.45 -14.23 6.20
CA LEU A 107 4.94 -13.60 4.99
C LEU A 107 3.42 -13.48 5.07
N TRP A 108 2.90 -12.29 4.81
CA TRP A 108 1.46 -12.02 4.82
C TRP A 108 1.02 -11.33 3.54
N THR A 109 -0.23 -11.59 3.16
CA THR A 109 -0.89 -10.96 2.02
C THR A 109 -2.38 -10.75 2.29
N HIS A 110 -3.05 -10.04 1.40
CA HIS A 110 -4.50 -9.99 1.29
C HIS A 110 -4.91 -10.06 -0.18
N ASN A 111 -6.19 -10.38 -0.40
CA ASN A 111 -6.80 -10.30 -1.72
C ASN A 111 -7.20 -8.84 -2.00
N ASP A 112 -7.30 -8.48 -3.27
CA ASP A 112 -7.58 -7.14 -3.78
C ASP A 112 -9.01 -6.73 -3.48
N SER A 113 -9.98 -7.00 -4.36
CA SER A 113 -11.32 -6.44 -4.24
C SER A 113 -12.40 -7.50 -4.06
N GLY A 114 -13.49 -7.14 -3.35
CA GLY A 114 -14.68 -7.99 -3.19
C GLY A 114 -14.50 -9.28 -2.38
N GLY A 115 -13.28 -9.56 -1.90
CA GLY A 115 -12.94 -10.74 -1.11
C GLY A 115 -13.34 -10.64 0.37
N ALA A 116 -12.93 -11.64 1.14
CA ALA A 116 -13.00 -11.55 2.60
C ALA A 116 -12.01 -10.50 3.12
N SER A 117 -12.39 -9.73 4.13
CA SER A 117 -11.50 -8.80 4.85
C SER A 117 -10.54 -9.56 5.77
N LYS A 118 -9.62 -10.31 5.15
CA LYS A 118 -8.66 -11.19 5.83
C LYS A 118 -7.24 -10.92 5.39
N LEU A 119 -6.33 -11.05 6.34
CA LEU A 119 -4.91 -11.28 6.08
C LEU A 119 -4.63 -12.78 6.07
N TYR A 120 -3.80 -13.23 5.12
CA TYR A 120 -3.41 -14.62 4.98
C TYR A 120 -1.91 -14.77 5.22
N GLN A 121 -1.54 -15.67 6.12
CA GLN A 121 -0.14 -16.03 6.33
C GLN A 121 0.26 -17.07 5.29
N ILE A 122 1.33 -16.80 4.55
CA ILE A 122 1.88 -17.67 3.52
C ILE A 122 3.14 -18.36 4.04
N ASP A 123 3.23 -19.66 3.79
CA ASP A 123 4.44 -20.44 3.99
C ASP A 123 5.47 -20.09 2.90
N GLU A 124 6.61 -19.52 3.27
CA GLU A 124 7.66 -19.09 2.34
C GLU A 124 8.42 -20.26 1.67
N HIS A 125 8.17 -21.52 2.09
CA HIS A 125 8.79 -22.70 1.51
C HIS A 125 7.91 -23.40 0.48
N ASN A 126 6.59 -23.25 0.55
CA ASN A 126 5.67 -23.99 -0.33
C ASN A 126 4.45 -23.19 -0.80
N GLY A 127 4.28 -21.93 -0.36
CA GLY A 127 3.22 -21.04 -0.77
C GLY A 127 1.83 -21.31 -0.21
N ARG A 128 1.69 -22.30 0.68
CA ARG A 128 0.39 -22.63 1.26
C ARG A 128 -0.02 -21.57 2.26
N VAL A 129 -1.33 -21.35 2.36
CA VAL A 129 -1.91 -20.56 3.45
C VAL A 129 -1.81 -21.36 4.73
N LEU A 130 -1.06 -20.84 5.71
CA LEU A 130 -0.91 -21.44 7.04
C LEU A 130 -2.12 -21.12 7.93
N ARG A 131 -2.59 -19.87 7.89
CA ARG A 131 -3.77 -19.39 8.59
C ARG A 131 -4.24 -18.05 8.03
N SER A 132 -5.35 -17.55 8.56
CA SER A 132 -5.85 -16.21 8.25
C SER A 132 -6.31 -15.47 9.50
N ILE A 133 -6.32 -14.14 9.43
CA ILE A 133 -6.84 -13.23 10.45
C ILE A 133 -7.96 -12.41 9.83
N GLN A 134 -9.16 -12.46 10.42
CA GLN A 134 -10.29 -11.63 10.03
C GLN A 134 -10.16 -10.22 10.63
N ILE A 135 -10.40 -9.19 9.82
CA ILE A 135 -10.51 -7.81 10.30
C ILE A 135 -12.00 -7.50 10.51
N ASP A 136 -12.41 -7.36 11.77
CA ASP A 136 -13.83 -7.51 12.17
C ASP A 136 -14.75 -6.39 11.66
N ASN A 137 -14.27 -5.16 11.65
CA ASN A 137 -15.00 -3.96 11.26
C ASN A 137 -14.55 -3.41 9.90
N ALA A 138 -13.95 -4.25 9.07
CA ALA A 138 -13.46 -3.86 7.76
C ALA A 138 -14.25 -4.56 6.64
N SER A 139 -14.50 -3.81 5.57
CA SER A 139 -14.99 -4.32 4.29
C SER A 139 -13.83 -4.30 3.29
N ASN A 140 -13.62 -5.39 2.57
CA ASN A 140 -12.72 -5.38 1.43
C ASN A 140 -13.43 -4.82 0.19
N ARG A 141 -13.34 -3.51 0.01
CA ARG A 141 -13.91 -2.84 -1.16
C ARG A 141 -12.94 -2.83 -2.35
N ASP A 142 -11.69 -2.44 -2.10
CA ASP A 142 -10.61 -2.25 -3.07
C ASP A 142 -9.29 -2.19 -2.26
N TRP A 143 -8.85 -3.32 -1.71
CA TRP A 143 -7.66 -3.37 -0.86
C TRP A 143 -6.41 -3.51 -1.72
N GLU A 144 -5.58 -2.47 -1.79
CA GLU A 144 -4.48 -2.47 -2.76
C GLU A 144 -3.13 -2.85 -2.16
N ASP A 145 -2.81 -2.34 -0.97
CA ASP A 145 -1.48 -2.59 -0.39
C ASP A 145 -1.52 -2.69 1.14
N ILE A 146 -0.41 -3.19 1.70
CA ILE A 146 -0.20 -3.41 3.12
C ILE A 146 1.20 -2.97 3.52
N ALA A 147 1.30 -2.23 4.62
CA ALA A 147 2.55 -1.74 5.16
C ALA A 147 2.60 -1.94 6.68
N TYR A 148 3.77 -1.78 7.28
CA TYR A 148 3.91 -1.91 8.72
C TYR A 148 5.01 -1.02 9.29
N ASP A 149 4.87 -0.73 10.58
CA ASP A 149 5.94 -0.16 11.40
C ASP A 149 6.22 -1.07 12.62
N ASP A 150 6.98 -0.56 13.58
CA ASP A 150 7.33 -1.30 14.78
C ASP A 150 6.11 -1.76 15.61
N THR A 151 4.98 -1.04 15.50
CA THR A 151 3.82 -1.21 16.38
C THR A 151 2.57 -1.66 15.64
N TYR A 152 2.39 -1.30 14.37
CA TYR A 152 1.15 -1.45 13.64
C TYR A 152 1.35 -2.03 12.24
N VAL A 153 0.27 -2.64 11.75
CA VAL A 153 0.08 -3.02 10.35
C VAL A 153 -1.04 -2.15 9.79
N TYR A 154 -0.84 -1.68 8.57
CA TYR A 154 -1.70 -0.76 7.85
C TYR A 154 -2.17 -1.44 6.57
N ILE A 155 -3.47 -1.46 6.32
CA ILE A 155 -4.09 -2.12 5.17
C ILE A 155 -4.88 -1.08 4.39
N GLY A 156 -4.53 -0.86 3.12
CA GLY A 156 -5.07 0.21 2.31
C GLY A 156 -6.32 -0.19 1.54
N ASP A 157 -7.48 0.36 1.91
CA ASP A 157 -8.68 0.36 1.06
C ASP A 157 -8.68 1.64 0.22
N THR A 158 -7.81 1.63 -0.79
CA THR A 158 -7.31 2.81 -1.50
C THR A 158 -7.61 2.82 -2.99
N GLY A 159 -8.02 1.68 -3.56
CA GLY A 159 -8.37 1.55 -4.97
C GLY A 159 -9.50 2.48 -5.38
N ASN A 160 -9.33 3.09 -6.55
CA ASN A 160 -10.15 4.15 -7.08
C ASN A 160 -10.02 4.30 -8.60
N ASN A 161 -10.07 3.20 -9.36
CA ASN A 161 -10.02 3.15 -10.83
C ASN A 161 -10.92 4.15 -11.58
N LEU A 162 -11.97 4.63 -10.92
CA LEU A 162 -12.98 5.56 -11.43
C LEU A 162 -12.79 7.02 -10.99
N GLY A 163 -11.86 7.30 -10.07
CA GLY A 163 -11.52 8.63 -9.60
C GLY A 163 -12.60 9.32 -8.77
N ASN A 164 -13.58 8.58 -8.25
CA ASN A 164 -14.76 9.14 -7.59
C ASN A 164 -15.01 8.63 -6.16
N ARG A 165 -14.15 7.76 -5.60
CA ARG A 165 -14.17 7.38 -4.19
C ARG A 165 -14.07 8.62 -3.30
N LYS A 166 -14.89 8.68 -2.25
CA LYS A 166 -14.87 9.72 -1.20
C LYS A 166 -14.63 9.16 0.21
N ASP A 167 -14.38 7.86 0.26
CA ASP A 167 -14.34 7.01 1.44
C ASP A 167 -13.07 6.15 1.43
N LEU A 168 -11.98 6.68 0.86
CA LEU A 168 -10.65 6.09 0.95
C LEU A 168 -10.22 6.02 2.41
N LYS A 169 -9.58 4.92 2.80
CA LYS A 169 -9.19 4.67 4.18
C LYS A 169 -8.07 3.65 4.30
N ILE A 170 -7.38 3.72 5.42
CA ILE A 170 -6.41 2.72 5.86
C ILE A 170 -6.96 2.09 7.14
N TYR A 171 -7.02 0.75 7.18
CA TYR A 171 -7.26 0.01 8.41
C TYR A 171 -5.95 -0.18 9.15
N LYS A 172 -5.95 0.09 10.45
CA LYS A 172 -4.77 0.01 11.30
C LYS A 172 -5.01 -1.02 12.40
N ILE A 173 -4.16 -2.04 12.47
CA ILE A 173 -4.23 -3.10 13.49
C ILE A 173 -2.91 -3.17 14.26
N PRO A 174 -2.91 -3.59 15.54
CA PRO A 174 -1.67 -3.85 16.26
C PRO A 174 -0.87 -4.97 15.57
N ARG A 175 0.44 -4.75 15.35
CA ARG A 175 1.35 -5.78 14.81
C ARG A 175 1.33 -7.06 15.66
N ALA A 176 1.17 -6.93 16.97
CA ALA A 176 1.05 -8.07 17.89
C ALA A 176 -0.12 -9.01 17.55
N ALA A 177 -1.18 -8.51 16.90
CA ALA A 177 -2.30 -9.33 16.46
C ALA A 177 -1.87 -10.40 15.45
N LEU A 178 -0.83 -10.13 14.66
CA LEU A 178 -0.27 -11.10 13.72
C LEU A 178 0.32 -12.32 14.42
N ARG A 179 0.51 -12.38 15.74
CA ARG A 179 1.12 -13.54 16.40
C ARG A 179 0.14 -14.70 16.55
N ASN A 180 -0.97 -14.46 17.24
CA ASN A 180 -1.87 -15.55 17.66
C ASN A 180 -3.36 -15.25 17.43
N GLU A 181 -3.72 -14.05 16.97
CA GLU A 181 -5.12 -13.71 16.80
C GLU A 181 -5.72 -14.39 15.56
N LYS A 182 -7.01 -14.73 15.65
CA LYS A 182 -7.82 -15.16 14.51
C LYS A 182 -8.71 -14.04 13.98
N ARG A 183 -8.98 -13.04 14.80
CA ARG A 183 -9.87 -11.91 14.53
C ARG A 183 -9.33 -10.69 15.25
N VAL A 184 -9.39 -9.51 14.63
CA VAL A 184 -8.94 -8.27 15.25
C VAL A 184 -9.77 -7.09 14.72
N PRO A 185 -10.23 -6.17 15.59
CA PRO A 185 -10.80 -4.92 15.14
C PRO A 185 -9.68 -3.97 14.67
N ALA A 186 -9.96 -3.16 13.66
CA ALA A 186 -9.06 -2.13 13.16
C ALA A 186 -9.52 -0.73 13.60
N GLU A 187 -8.55 0.12 13.93
CA GLU A 187 -8.75 1.56 13.87
C GLU A 187 -8.83 2.00 12.40
N VAL A 188 -9.48 3.11 12.12
CA VAL A 188 -9.69 3.58 10.74
C VAL A 188 -9.12 4.98 10.54
N ILE A 189 -8.25 5.11 9.54
CA ILE A 189 -7.68 6.36 9.07
C ILE A 189 -8.36 6.69 7.75
N HIS A 190 -9.39 7.55 7.79
CA HIS A 190 -10.02 8.06 6.58
C HIS A 190 -9.16 9.15 5.96
N TYR A 191 -9.06 9.17 4.63
CA TYR A 191 -8.37 10.25 3.96
C TYR A 191 -9.04 10.68 2.66
N SER A 192 -8.63 11.86 2.20
CA SER A 192 -8.86 12.34 0.84
C SER A 192 -7.63 13.09 0.38
N TYR A 193 -7.35 13.07 -0.92
CA TYR A 193 -6.25 13.85 -1.47
C TYR A 193 -6.48 15.34 -1.25
N ASN A 194 -5.44 16.06 -0.81
CA ASN A 194 -5.54 17.50 -0.58
C ASN A 194 -5.75 18.29 -1.89
N ASP A 195 -5.21 17.77 -2.99
CA ASP A 195 -5.23 18.37 -4.32
C ASP A 195 -6.36 17.85 -5.24
N GLN A 196 -7.16 16.87 -4.81
CA GLN A 196 -8.32 16.42 -5.59
C GLN A 196 -9.50 17.38 -5.45
N LYS A 197 -9.84 18.06 -6.55
CA LYS A 197 -10.98 19.00 -6.59
C LYS A 197 -12.25 18.42 -7.23
N SER A 198 -12.11 17.34 -8.00
CA SER A 198 -13.22 16.72 -8.75
C SER A 198 -13.32 15.23 -8.43
N PHE A 199 -14.55 14.77 -8.26
CA PHE A 199 -14.91 13.35 -8.08
C PHE A 199 -15.83 12.88 -9.23
N LYS A 200 -15.72 13.50 -10.41
CA LYS A 200 -16.44 13.05 -11.60
C LYS A 200 -15.91 11.67 -11.98
N ARG A 201 -16.81 10.69 -12.10
CA ARG A 201 -16.49 9.32 -12.52
C ARG A 201 -15.80 9.34 -13.89
N LYS A 202 -14.57 8.84 -13.94
CA LYS A 202 -13.70 8.80 -15.12
C LYS A 202 -12.82 7.56 -15.05
N LEU A 203 -13.25 6.46 -15.67
CA LEU A 203 -12.44 5.23 -15.72
C LEU A 203 -11.08 5.52 -16.34
N HIS A 204 -10.01 5.28 -15.59
CA HIS A 204 -8.61 5.41 -16.02
C HIS A 204 -8.27 6.75 -16.69
N LYS A 205 -8.89 7.85 -16.24
CA LYS A 205 -8.67 9.21 -16.76
C LYS A 205 -8.55 10.24 -15.63
N HIS A 206 -7.75 9.89 -14.62
CA HIS A 206 -7.40 10.70 -13.45
C HIS A 206 -6.12 10.16 -12.78
N ASN A 207 -5.61 10.88 -11.77
CA ASN A 207 -4.38 10.55 -11.04
C ASN A 207 -4.62 10.44 -9.52
N PHE A 208 -5.81 10.00 -9.14
CA PHE A 208 -6.28 9.92 -7.75
C PHE A 208 -6.63 8.48 -7.39
N ASP A 209 -5.79 7.58 -7.87
CA ASP A 209 -5.79 6.16 -7.56
C ASP A 209 -4.52 5.86 -6.77
N CYS A 210 -4.54 4.88 -5.86
CA CYS A 210 -3.38 4.56 -5.03
C CYS A 210 -3.32 3.09 -4.72
N GLU A 211 -2.19 2.51 -5.08
CA GLU A 211 -1.97 1.06 -5.06
C GLU A 211 -0.77 0.70 -4.20
N ALA A 212 -0.08 1.68 -3.64
CA ALA A 212 1.21 1.44 -3.02
C ALA A 212 1.40 2.35 -1.82
N MET A 213 1.91 1.81 -0.72
CA MET A 213 2.20 2.58 0.48
C MET A 213 3.33 1.98 1.33
N ILE A 214 3.98 2.83 2.12
CA ILE A 214 4.91 2.41 3.17
C ILE A 214 4.59 3.14 4.48
N ALA A 215 4.99 2.56 5.60
CA ALA A 215 5.01 3.25 6.89
C ALA A 215 6.46 3.55 7.29
N HIS A 216 6.76 4.83 7.55
CA HIS A 216 8.10 5.26 7.91
C HIS A 216 8.06 6.50 8.78
N ASN A 217 8.90 6.56 9.83
CA ASN A 217 9.02 7.70 10.75
C ASN A 217 7.67 8.24 11.28
N GLY A 218 6.75 7.35 11.63
CA GLY A 218 5.44 7.70 12.19
C GLY A 218 4.44 8.27 11.17
N LYS A 219 4.73 8.17 9.88
CA LYS A 219 3.87 8.60 8.77
C LYS A 219 3.57 7.43 7.85
N LEU A 220 2.47 7.57 7.12
CA LEU A 220 2.20 6.79 5.92
C LEU A 220 2.62 7.59 4.70
N TYR A 221 3.29 6.94 3.77
CA TYR A 221 3.62 7.51 2.46
C TYR A 221 2.87 6.71 1.41
N LEU A 222 2.06 7.41 0.62
CA LEU A 222 1.21 6.81 -0.41
C LEU A 222 1.76 7.17 -1.79
N PHE A 223 1.79 6.19 -2.69
CA PHE A 223 2.22 6.35 -4.06
C PHE A 223 1.03 6.16 -4.99
N SER A 224 0.73 7.18 -5.80
CA SER A 224 -0.42 7.13 -6.68
C SER A 224 -0.15 6.33 -7.95
N LYS A 225 -1.19 5.64 -8.42
CA LYS A 225 -1.27 5.05 -9.76
C LYS A 225 -1.91 6.06 -10.70
N ASN A 226 -1.09 6.71 -11.52
CA ASN A 226 -1.60 7.77 -12.38
C ASN A 226 -1.99 7.24 -13.75
N TRP A 227 -3.29 7.05 -13.97
CA TRP A 227 -3.82 6.65 -15.27
C TRP A 227 -3.66 7.72 -16.36
N GLN A 228 -3.64 9.00 -16.01
CA GLN A 228 -3.67 10.07 -17.01
C GLN A 228 -2.29 10.45 -17.54
N ASP A 229 -1.27 10.43 -16.69
CA ASP A 229 0.08 10.89 -17.06
C ASP A 229 1.19 9.87 -16.86
N TYR A 230 0.88 8.66 -16.37
CA TYR A 230 1.85 7.57 -16.14
C TYR A 230 3.03 7.96 -15.25
N LYS A 231 2.82 8.96 -14.38
CA LYS A 231 3.73 9.33 -13.30
C LYS A 231 3.30 8.64 -12.01
N THR A 232 3.99 8.95 -10.92
CA THR A 232 3.50 8.68 -9.58
C THR A 232 3.70 9.91 -8.72
N ARG A 233 2.77 10.16 -7.81
CA ARG A 233 2.88 11.20 -6.80
C ARG A 233 3.08 10.55 -5.45
N LEU A 234 4.03 11.11 -4.70
CA LEU A 234 4.25 10.77 -3.30
C LEU A 234 3.38 11.68 -2.44
N TYR A 235 2.57 11.08 -1.58
CA TYR A 235 1.76 11.77 -0.59
C TYR A 235 2.17 11.36 0.82
N GLU A 236 2.12 12.30 1.77
CA GLU A 236 2.25 12.02 3.20
C GLU A 236 0.88 11.99 3.87
N LEU A 237 0.66 11.03 4.77
CA LEU A 237 -0.56 10.83 5.53
C LEU A 237 -0.27 10.55 7.02
N SER A 238 -1.17 10.98 7.89
CA SER A 238 -1.16 10.69 9.33
C SER A 238 -1.42 9.21 9.62
N THR A 239 -0.76 8.66 10.64
CA THR A 239 -1.00 7.31 11.20
C THR A 239 -2.05 7.30 12.32
N LEU A 240 -2.58 8.47 12.68
CA LEU A 240 -3.63 8.59 13.69
C LEU A 240 -5.00 8.24 13.10
N PRO A 241 -5.88 7.54 13.85
CA PRO A 241 -7.26 7.33 13.44
C PRO A 241 -8.02 8.66 13.30
N GLY A 242 -8.98 8.70 12.37
CA GLY A 242 -9.77 9.91 12.12
C GLY A 242 -9.79 10.30 10.64
N ARG A 243 -10.05 11.57 10.35
CA ARG A 243 -10.15 12.10 8.97
C ARG A 243 -8.97 13.01 8.67
N HIS A 244 -8.24 12.69 7.61
CA HIS A 244 -7.02 13.40 7.23
C HIS A 244 -7.01 13.80 5.75
N LYS A 245 -6.04 14.64 5.40
CA LYS A 245 -5.70 14.99 4.03
C LYS A 245 -4.35 14.37 3.68
N ALA A 246 -4.29 13.65 2.58
CA ALA A 246 -3.02 13.20 2.01
C ALA A 246 -2.34 14.39 1.33
N ILE A 247 -1.16 14.77 1.82
CA ILE A 247 -0.45 15.98 1.39
C ILE A 247 0.55 15.61 0.28
N PRO A 248 0.44 16.18 -0.94
CA PRO A 248 1.41 15.88 -2.00
C PRO A 248 2.78 16.42 -1.64
N ILE A 249 3.81 15.58 -1.79
CA ILE A 249 5.21 15.89 -1.49
C ILE A 249 6.01 16.06 -2.77
N ALA A 250 5.93 15.08 -3.67
CA ALA A 250 6.74 15.03 -4.89
C ALA A 250 6.01 14.28 -6.01
N THR A 251 6.55 14.37 -7.23
CA THR A 251 6.10 13.61 -8.39
C THR A 251 7.32 13.03 -9.09
N PHE A 252 7.25 11.76 -9.47
CA PHE A 252 8.30 11.08 -10.23
C PHE A 252 7.75 10.59 -11.57
N ASN A 253 8.56 10.73 -12.62
CA ASN A 253 8.20 10.21 -13.94
C ASN A 253 8.55 8.71 -14.04
N ILE A 254 7.67 7.88 -13.50
CA ILE A 254 7.85 6.43 -13.42
C ILE A 254 7.64 5.71 -14.77
N ASN A 255 7.04 6.42 -15.75
CA ASN A 255 6.67 5.90 -17.08
C ASN A 255 5.84 4.62 -17.03
N GLY A 256 4.90 4.53 -16.08
CA GLY A 256 4.09 3.33 -15.86
C GLY A 256 3.04 3.54 -14.77
N LEU A 257 2.37 2.45 -14.43
CA LEU A 257 1.36 2.38 -13.37
C LEU A 257 1.96 1.66 -12.18
N VAL A 258 2.06 2.35 -11.04
CA VAL A 258 2.53 1.77 -9.78
C VAL A 258 1.53 0.73 -9.27
N THR A 259 2.05 -0.32 -8.65
CA THR A 259 1.24 -1.41 -8.08
C THR A 259 1.59 -1.76 -6.64
N ALA A 260 2.83 -1.56 -6.20
CA ALA A 260 3.25 -1.90 -4.84
C ALA A 260 4.42 -1.04 -4.38
N ALA A 261 4.62 -0.94 -3.07
CA ALA A 261 5.83 -0.39 -2.47
C ALA A 261 6.31 -1.21 -1.27
N ASP A 262 7.62 -1.25 -1.06
CA ASP A 262 8.17 -1.60 0.25
C ASP A 262 9.47 -0.82 0.48
N TYR A 263 9.82 -0.61 1.74
CA TYR A 263 10.99 0.17 2.15
C TYR A 263 11.86 -0.61 3.12
N ASN A 264 13.14 -0.77 2.78
CA ASN A 264 14.14 -1.32 3.69
C ASN A 264 14.84 -0.16 4.43
N PRO A 265 14.58 0.05 5.73
CA PRO A 265 15.17 1.14 6.51
C PRO A 265 16.64 0.89 6.88
N GLU A 266 17.14 -0.35 6.78
CA GLU A 266 18.54 -0.67 7.01
C GLU A 266 19.39 -0.18 5.83
N LEU A 267 18.94 -0.46 4.60
CA LEU A 267 19.58 0.00 3.37
C LEU A 267 19.18 1.42 2.97
N GLY A 268 18.04 1.93 3.44
CA GLY A 268 17.48 3.16 2.93
C GLY A 268 17.08 3.05 1.45
N ILE A 269 16.51 1.90 1.07
CA ILE A 269 16.05 1.64 -0.31
C ILE A 269 14.53 1.48 -0.31
N LEU A 270 13.87 2.29 -1.14
CA LEU A 270 12.46 2.11 -1.53
C LEU A 270 12.40 1.32 -2.83
N LEU A 271 11.53 0.31 -2.90
CA LEU A 271 11.13 -0.35 -4.14
C LEU A 271 9.72 0.09 -4.52
N LEU A 272 9.50 0.36 -5.82
CA LEU A 272 8.18 0.48 -6.43
C LEU A 272 8.06 -0.52 -7.58
N THR A 273 7.05 -1.38 -7.56
CA THR A 273 6.69 -2.20 -8.72
C THR A 273 5.74 -1.42 -9.62
N THR A 274 5.90 -1.61 -10.93
CA THR A 274 5.05 -0.97 -11.93
C THR A 274 4.81 -1.88 -13.12
N TYR A 275 3.83 -1.53 -13.96
CA TYR A 275 3.80 -2.00 -15.34
C TYR A 275 3.61 -0.84 -16.32
N ASN A 276 4.16 -1.01 -17.52
CA ASN A 276 3.94 -0.07 -18.61
C ASN A 276 2.70 -0.44 -19.44
N ASN A 277 2.40 0.33 -20.48
CA ASN A 277 1.24 0.11 -21.35
C ASN A 277 1.25 -1.24 -22.11
N LEU A 278 2.41 -1.92 -22.16
CA LEU A 278 2.57 -3.25 -22.74
C LEU A 278 2.46 -4.37 -21.68
N MET A 279 2.09 -4.03 -20.44
CA MET A 279 2.04 -4.93 -19.28
C MET A 279 3.40 -5.49 -18.85
N ASN A 280 4.51 -4.88 -19.29
CA ASN A 280 5.84 -5.29 -18.82
C ASN A 280 6.03 -4.78 -17.41
N VAL A 281 6.28 -5.70 -16.47
CA VAL A 281 6.63 -5.40 -15.09
C VAL A 281 8.00 -4.73 -15.03
N ASN A 282 8.10 -3.65 -14.25
CA ASN A 282 9.34 -2.98 -13.92
C ASN A 282 9.42 -2.80 -12.41
N ILE A 283 10.64 -2.75 -11.88
CA ILE A 283 10.89 -2.44 -10.47
C ILE A 283 11.82 -1.24 -10.44
N TRP A 284 11.41 -0.19 -9.75
CA TRP A 284 12.24 0.97 -9.50
C TRP A 284 12.79 0.91 -8.08
N ALA A 285 14.09 1.09 -7.94
CA ALA A 285 14.77 1.29 -6.67
C ALA A 285 15.15 2.76 -6.49
N PHE A 286 14.89 3.30 -5.31
CA PHE A 286 15.27 4.65 -4.91
C PHE A 286 16.16 4.57 -3.67
N SER A 287 17.28 5.30 -3.66
CA SER A 287 18.23 5.33 -2.55
C SER A 287 18.82 6.72 -2.37
N ASN A 288 19.55 6.95 -1.27
CA ASN A 288 20.17 8.23 -0.95
C ASN A 288 19.20 9.42 -1.04
N HIS A 289 17.96 9.18 -0.61
CA HIS A 289 16.89 10.17 -0.57
C HIS A 289 16.80 10.79 0.83
N ASP A 290 16.11 11.92 0.94
CA ASP A 290 15.77 12.46 2.25
C ASP A 290 14.66 11.64 2.95
N ASN A 291 14.50 11.82 4.26
CA ASN A 291 13.57 11.02 5.08
C ASN A 291 12.08 11.28 4.84
N ARG A 292 11.71 12.21 3.94
CA ARG A 292 10.32 12.61 3.67
C ARG A 292 9.93 12.54 2.20
N ASN A 293 10.87 12.71 1.29
CA ASN A 293 10.73 12.68 -0.15
C ASN A 293 11.65 11.61 -0.73
N PHE A 294 11.11 10.41 -0.85
CA PHE A 294 11.82 9.24 -1.40
C PHE A 294 12.25 9.40 -2.87
N PHE A 295 11.78 10.43 -3.56
CA PHE A 295 12.15 10.74 -4.95
C PHE A 295 13.26 11.80 -5.07
N SER A 296 13.79 12.35 -3.96
CA SER A 296 14.88 13.34 -4.01
C SER A 296 16.26 12.73 -4.23
N GLY A 297 16.40 11.42 -4.02
CA GLY A 297 17.66 10.71 -4.14
C GLY A 297 17.96 10.17 -5.54
N GLN A 298 18.78 9.14 -5.57
CA GLN A 298 19.07 8.39 -6.78
C GLN A 298 17.91 7.43 -7.09
N SER A 299 17.67 7.18 -8.37
CA SER A 299 16.67 6.22 -8.83
C SER A 299 17.24 5.33 -9.93
N LYS A 300 16.85 4.07 -9.95
CA LYS A 300 17.24 3.09 -10.96
C LYS A 300 16.09 2.13 -11.23
N GLN A 301 15.76 1.94 -12.49
CA GLN A 301 14.94 0.80 -12.90
C GLN A 301 15.84 -0.45 -12.91
N LEU A 302 15.45 -1.47 -12.14
CA LEU A 302 16.20 -2.73 -12.04
C LEU A 302 16.16 -3.47 -13.38
N ASN A 303 17.29 -4.07 -13.75
CA ASN A 303 17.44 -4.89 -14.95
C ASN A 303 16.98 -6.32 -14.64
N ILE A 304 15.66 -6.54 -14.70
CA ILE A 304 15.02 -7.85 -14.49
C ILE A 304 14.67 -8.51 -15.81
N GLU A 305 14.68 -9.85 -15.81
CA GLU A 305 14.03 -10.61 -16.88
C GLU A 305 12.51 -10.37 -16.88
N PRO A 306 11.84 -10.38 -18.05
CA PRO A 306 10.41 -10.18 -18.13
C PRO A 306 9.64 -11.19 -17.27
N LEU A 307 8.76 -10.68 -16.40
CA LEU A 307 7.88 -11.49 -15.59
C LEU A 307 6.55 -11.78 -16.29
N GLN A 308 6.00 -12.95 -15.99
CA GLN A 308 4.69 -13.39 -16.47
C GLN A 308 3.65 -13.05 -15.42
N GLY A 309 2.70 -12.16 -15.78
CA GLY A 309 1.61 -11.74 -14.90
C GLY A 309 1.76 -10.29 -14.44
N GLN A 310 0.70 -9.77 -13.84
CA GLN A 310 0.67 -8.46 -13.21
C GLN A 310 1.23 -8.63 -11.80
N VAL A 311 2.35 -7.98 -11.50
CA VAL A 311 2.94 -7.98 -10.15
C VAL A 311 2.28 -6.88 -9.35
N GLU A 312 1.67 -7.27 -8.24
CA GLU A 312 0.88 -6.36 -7.41
C GLU A 312 1.47 -6.14 -6.02
N GLY A 313 2.22 -7.12 -5.48
CA GLY A 313 2.82 -6.98 -4.16
C GLY A 313 4.34 -7.08 -4.22
N VAL A 314 5.02 -6.35 -3.34
CA VAL A 314 6.46 -6.45 -3.08
C VAL A 314 6.72 -6.43 -1.58
N THR A 315 7.66 -7.23 -1.11
CA THR A 315 8.20 -7.03 0.24
C THR A 315 9.65 -7.47 0.36
N PHE A 316 10.45 -6.73 1.12
CA PHE A 316 11.84 -7.09 1.39
C PHE A 316 11.93 -8.39 2.21
N ILE A 317 12.86 -9.24 1.80
CA ILE A 317 13.21 -10.47 2.54
C ILE A 317 14.37 -10.16 3.49
N ASP A 318 15.38 -9.49 2.93
CA ASP A 318 16.60 -9.00 3.56
C ASP A 318 17.27 -7.99 2.60
N ASN A 319 18.57 -7.74 2.77
CA ASN A 319 19.30 -6.78 1.97
C ASN A 319 19.41 -7.23 0.51
N TYR A 320 18.93 -6.39 -0.40
CA TYR A 320 18.91 -6.60 -1.86
C TYR A 320 18.09 -7.80 -2.35
N ARG A 321 17.21 -8.34 -1.52
CA ARG A 321 16.24 -9.36 -1.94
C ARG A 321 14.82 -9.00 -1.53
N ALA A 322 13.87 -9.27 -2.42
CA ALA A 322 12.46 -9.05 -2.17
C ALA A 322 11.62 -10.20 -2.74
N TYR A 323 10.48 -10.45 -2.11
CA TYR A 323 9.41 -11.23 -2.72
C TYR A 323 8.52 -10.32 -3.56
N LEU A 324 7.96 -10.91 -4.62
CA LEU A 324 6.94 -10.31 -5.47
C LEU A 324 5.76 -11.27 -5.55
N SER A 325 4.53 -10.76 -5.48
CA SER A 325 3.33 -11.55 -5.78
C SER A 325 2.72 -11.10 -7.11
N SER A 326 2.33 -12.07 -7.93
CA SER A 326 1.57 -11.81 -9.15
C SER A 326 0.18 -12.41 -9.10
N GLU A 327 -0.75 -11.76 -9.79
CA GLU A 327 -2.09 -12.30 -9.99
C GLU A 327 -2.13 -13.41 -11.05
N ALA A 328 -3.26 -14.12 -11.04
CA ALA A 328 -3.56 -15.06 -12.11
C ALA A 328 -4.00 -14.30 -13.36
N PHE A 329 -3.38 -14.59 -14.49
CA PHE A 329 -3.78 -14.04 -15.78
C PHE A 329 -4.43 -15.11 -16.64
N ARG A 330 -5.55 -14.79 -17.28
CA ARG A 330 -6.26 -15.67 -18.22
C ARG A 330 -6.76 -14.84 -19.42
N LYS A 331 -6.14 -15.02 -20.60
CA LYS A 331 -6.67 -14.52 -21.88
C LYS A 331 -6.49 -15.55 -22.98
N TYR A 332 -7.60 -16.04 -23.54
CA TYR A 332 -7.65 -16.97 -24.67
C TYR A 332 -6.67 -18.17 -24.53
N ILE A 333 -5.48 -18.06 -25.13
CA ILE A 333 -4.44 -19.11 -25.16
C ILE A 333 -3.35 -18.95 -24.08
N PHE A 334 -3.33 -17.84 -23.34
CA PHE A 334 -2.37 -17.59 -22.27
C PHE A 334 -3.03 -17.68 -20.90
N ALA A 335 -2.48 -18.55 -20.06
CA ALA A 335 -2.92 -18.75 -18.69
C ALA A 335 -1.69 -18.83 -17.77
N PHE A 336 -1.57 -17.89 -16.84
CA PHE A 336 -0.53 -17.86 -15.81
C PHE A 336 -1.18 -17.89 -14.44
N ASP A 337 -0.80 -18.84 -13.60
CA ASP A 337 -1.27 -18.88 -12.23
C ASP A 337 -0.67 -17.76 -11.39
N ALA A 338 -1.44 -17.27 -10.41
CA ALA A 338 -0.92 -16.42 -9.35
C ALA A 338 0.30 -17.08 -8.70
N ALA A 339 1.33 -16.31 -8.40
CA ALA A 339 2.62 -16.85 -7.99
C ALA A 339 3.39 -15.91 -7.08
N LEU A 340 4.26 -16.50 -6.27
CA LEU A 340 5.31 -15.78 -5.57
C LEU A 340 6.63 -15.93 -6.34
N TYR A 341 7.32 -14.81 -6.51
CA TYR A 341 8.66 -14.72 -7.07
C TYR A 341 9.62 -14.16 -6.03
N GLU A 342 10.90 -14.48 -6.15
CA GLU A 342 11.98 -13.82 -5.43
C GLU A 342 12.83 -13.04 -6.44
N VAL A 343 13.09 -11.77 -6.16
CA VAL A 343 14.06 -10.95 -6.88
C VAL A 343 15.29 -10.74 -6.00
N ASN A 344 16.46 -11.07 -6.53
CA ASN A 344 17.75 -10.67 -5.98
C ASN A 344 18.35 -9.61 -6.90
N PHE A 345 18.62 -8.43 -6.35
CA PHE A 345 19.14 -7.28 -7.08
C PHE A 345 20.48 -6.79 -6.53
N SER A 346 21.22 -7.62 -5.77
CA SER A 346 22.53 -7.25 -5.21
C SER A 346 23.50 -6.80 -6.29
N GLY A 347 23.53 -7.50 -7.43
CA GLY A 347 24.42 -7.17 -8.55
C GLY A 347 24.20 -5.78 -9.14
N GLU A 348 23.06 -5.13 -8.89
CA GLU A 348 22.80 -3.76 -9.33
C GLU A 348 23.55 -2.71 -8.49
N PHE A 349 24.02 -3.11 -7.31
CA PHE A 349 24.71 -2.30 -6.29
C PHE A 349 26.16 -2.75 -6.04
N GLU A 350 26.62 -3.77 -6.77
CA GLU A 350 28.01 -4.27 -6.77
C GLU A 350 28.91 -3.47 -7.74
#